data_AF-A0AAD6KLM8-F1
#
_entry.id   AF-A0AAD6KLM8-F1
#
_cell.length_a   1.000
_cell.length_b   1.000
_cell.length_c   1.000
_cell.angle_alpha   90.00
_cell.angle_beta   90.00
_cell.angle_gamma   90.00
#
_symmetry.space_group_name_H-M   'P 1'
#
loop_
_entity.id
_entity.type
_entity.pdbx_description
1 polymer ?
#
loop_
_entity_poly.entity_id
_entity_poly.type
_entity_poly.pdbx_seq_one_letter_code
_entity_poly.pdbx_strand_id
1 'polypeptide(L)'
;MELEIGAGMYFSLEYDARVPLDTVFTESVMARYLRIFNFLWKLRRVEHALIGAWKTMKPNCITSHSFTKPQHAVKLQLLSTLRRCQVLWNQMNHFITNLQYYIMFEVLEVSWSNFSNEMEVARDLDDLLAAHDKYLHSIVEKSLLGERSQALYKSLFVSV
;
A
#
# COMPACT_ATOMS: atom_id res chain seq x y z
N MET A 1 7.38 -22.18 -9.63
CA MET A 1 7.28 -20.72 -9.43
C MET A 1 6.34 -20.20 -10.50
N GLU A 2 5.04 -20.30 -10.26
CA GLU A 2 4.03 -19.73 -11.15
C GLU A 2 3.35 -18.62 -10.35
N LEU A 3 3.67 -17.38 -10.72
CA LEU A 3 2.86 -16.23 -10.37
C LEU A 3 1.65 -16.29 -11.30
N GLU A 4 0.54 -16.88 -10.86
CA GLU A 4 -0.69 -16.78 -11.64
C GLU A 4 -1.18 -15.33 -11.62
N ILE A 5 -1.14 -14.69 -12.80
CA ILE A 5 -1.58 -13.31 -13.00
C ILE A 5 -3.10 -13.34 -13.21
N GLY A 6 -3.85 -13.30 -12.11
CA GLY A 6 -5.29 -13.05 -12.10
C GLY A 6 -5.58 -11.55 -12.24
N ALA A 7 -5.88 -11.09 -13.45
CA ALA A 7 -6.29 -9.72 -13.71
C ALA A 7 -7.69 -9.44 -13.13
N GLY A 8 -7.74 -8.72 -11.99
CA GLY A 8 -8.98 -8.12 -11.50
C GLY A 8 -9.20 -8.28 -9.99
N MET A 9 -8.91 -7.20 -9.26
CA MET A 9 -9.44 -6.91 -7.92
C MET A 9 -8.86 -7.66 -6.70
N TYR A 10 -8.26 -8.84 -6.84
CA TYR A 10 -7.62 -9.56 -5.71
C TYR A 10 -6.31 -10.21 -6.17
N PHE A 11 -5.17 -9.66 -5.76
CA PHE A 11 -3.88 -10.34 -5.87
C PHE A 11 -3.63 -11.07 -4.56
N SER A 12 -3.44 -12.38 -4.62
CA SER A 12 -3.14 -13.19 -3.44
C SER A 12 -1.74 -13.76 -3.56
N LEU A 13 -0.94 -13.58 -2.50
CA LEU A 13 0.33 -14.28 -2.36
C LEU A 13 0.04 -15.67 -1.82
N GLU A 14 0.23 -16.69 -2.66
CA GLU A 14 0.18 -18.09 -2.28
C GLU A 14 1.60 -18.65 -2.30
N TYR A 15 2.04 -19.22 -1.19
CA TYR A 15 3.36 -19.84 -1.05
C TYR A 15 3.17 -21.34 -0.83
N ASP A 16 3.50 -22.14 -1.84
CA ASP A 16 3.54 -23.61 -1.75
C ASP A 16 4.81 -24.03 -0.99
N ALA A 17 4.77 -23.94 0.34
CA ALA A 17 5.83 -24.42 1.22
C ALA A 17 5.80 -25.96 1.24
N ARG A 18 6.80 -26.60 0.63
CA ARG A 18 7.01 -28.05 0.76
C ARG A 18 7.83 -28.35 2.01
N VAL A 19 7.65 -29.54 2.57
CA VAL A 19 8.48 -30.05 3.67
C VAL A 19 9.97 -29.87 3.33
N PRO A 20 10.80 -29.30 4.24
CA PRO A 20 10.48 -28.97 5.64
C PRO A 20 10.03 -27.51 5.89
N LEU A 21 9.85 -26.70 4.84
CA LEU A 21 9.58 -25.27 4.96
C LEU A 21 8.16 -24.95 5.48
N ASP A 22 7.23 -25.89 5.38
CA ASP A 22 5.87 -25.81 5.92
C ASP A 22 5.85 -25.67 7.45
N THR A 23 6.88 -26.17 8.14
CA THR A 23 7.06 -25.99 9.58
C THR A 23 7.27 -24.53 9.99
N VAL A 24 7.91 -23.73 9.13
CA VAL A 24 8.16 -22.30 9.36
C VAL A 24 7.03 -21.45 8.75
N PHE A 25 6.61 -21.79 7.53
CA PHE A 25 5.56 -21.08 6.79
C PHE A 25 4.20 -21.76 6.96
N THR A 26 3.72 -21.81 8.20
CA THR A 26 2.39 -22.33 8.50
C THR A 26 1.29 -21.49 7.83
N GLU A 27 0.10 -22.07 7.67
CA GLU A 27 -1.06 -21.35 7.09
C GLU A 27 -1.35 -20.02 7.81
N SER A 28 -1.20 -19.99 9.14
CA SER A 28 -1.42 -18.78 9.95
C SER A 28 -0.40 -17.67 9.65
N VAL A 29 0.86 -18.04 9.45
CA VAL A 29 1.95 -17.14 9.06
C VAL A 29 1.69 -16.60 7.64
N MET A 30 1.32 -17.47 6.72
CA MET A 30 0.98 -17.08 5.35
C MET A 30 -0.23 -16.14 5.28
N ALA A 31 -1.25 -16.37 6.10
CA ALA A 31 -2.39 -15.46 6.20
C ALA A 31 -1.96 -14.03 6.65
N ARG A 32 -0.98 -13.92 7.55
CA ARG A 32 -0.42 -12.61 7.97
C ARG A 32 0.36 -11.95 6.84
N TYR A 33 1.18 -12.69 6.11
CA TYR A 33 1.85 -12.18 4.92
C TYR A 33 0.87 -11.69 3.86
N LEU A 34 -0.17 -12.47 3.58
CA LEU A 34 -1.23 -12.10 2.64
C LEU A 34 -1.95 -10.82 3.08
N ARG A 35 -2.21 -10.67 4.38
CA ARG A 35 -2.82 -9.46 4.95
C ARG A 35 -1.93 -8.22 4.75
N ILE A 36 -0.63 -8.34 5.01
CA ILE A 36 0.37 -7.27 4.78
C ILE A 36 0.44 -6.94 3.29
N PHE A 37 0.56 -7.96 2.43
CA PHE A 37 0.63 -7.81 0.99
C PHE A 37 -0.59 -7.07 0.43
N ASN A 38 -1.79 -7.47 0.83
CA ASN A 38 -3.04 -6.82 0.43
C ASN A 38 -3.07 -5.33 0.80
N PHE A 39 -2.54 -4.97 1.97
CA PHE A 39 -2.42 -3.57 2.37
C PHE A 39 -1.44 -2.79 1.50
N LEU A 40 -0.23 -3.31 1.29
CA LEU A 40 0.77 -2.69 0.41
C LEU A 40 0.25 -2.54 -1.01
N TRP A 41 -0.47 -3.56 -1.50
CA TRP A 41 -1.08 -3.53 -2.81
C TRP A 41 -2.17 -2.46 -2.93
N LYS A 42 -3.05 -2.33 -1.92
CA LYS A 42 -4.02 -1.23 -1.87
C LYS A 42 -3.34 0.14 -1.91
N LEU A 43 -2.24 0.33 -1.16
CA LEU A 43 -1.49 1.59 -1.15
C LEU A 43 -0.90 1.91 -2.54
N ARG A 44 -0.37 0.90 -3.25
CA ARG A 44 0.09 1.03 -4.64
C ARG A 44 -1.03 1.35 -5.61
N ARG A 45 -2.22 0.75 -5.44
CA ARG A 45 -3.39 1.07 -6.28
C ARG A 45 -3.85 2.52 -6.11
N VAL A 46 -3.83 3.05 -4.88
CA VAL A 46 -4.18 4.45 -4.62
C VAL A 46 -3.18 5.39 -5.29
N GLU A 47 -1.88 5.13 -5.16
CA GLU A 47 -0.84 5.89 -5.87
C GLU A 47 -1.07 5.88 -7.38
N HIS A 48 -1.29 4.70 -7.97
CA HIS A 48 -1.54 4.57 -9.41
C HIS A 48 -2.82 5.32 -9.84
N ALA A 49 -3.89 5.24 -9.05
CA ALA A 49 -5.13 5.97 -9.32
C ALA A 49 -4.93 7.49 -9.25
N LEU A 50 -4.16 7.99 -8.29
CA LEU A 50 -3.79 9.40 -8.21
C LEU A 50 -3.01 9.85 -9.44
N ILE A 51 -2.01 9.08 -9.88
CA ILE A 51 -1.27 9.38 -11.12
C ILE A 51 -2.21 9.42 -12.34
N GLY A 52 -3.19 8.50 -12.40
CA GLY A 52 -4.24 8.49 -13.42
C GLY A 52 -5.09 9.77 -13.41
N ALA A 53 -5.58 10.17 -12.23
CA ALA A 53 -6.37 11.39 -12.04
C ALA A 53 -5.59 12.66 -12.40
N TRP A 54 -4.29 12.71 -12.13
CA TRP A 54 -3.44 13.82 -12.57
C TRP A 54 -3.37 13.93 -14.08
N LYS A 55 -3.21 12.80 -14.78
CA LYS A 55 -3.12 12.77 -16.25
C LYS A 55 -4.40 13.30 -16.90
N THR A 56 -5.57 12.95 -16.36
CA THR A 56 -6.87 13.45 -16.88
C THR A 56 -7.10 14.92 -16.56
N MET A 57 -6.57 15.40 -15.43
CA MET A 57 -6.68 16.79 -14.99
C MET A 57 -5.72 17.76 -15.70
N LYS A 58 -4.76 17.25 -16.50
CA LYS A 58 -3.80 18.12 -17.19
C LYS A 58 -4.52 19.14 -18.08
N PRO A 59 -4.17 20.44 -17.99
CA PRO A 59 -4.87 21.51 -18.70
C PRO A 59 -4.92 21.31 -20.21
N ASN A 60 -3.92 20.63 -20.80
CA ASN A 60 -3.87 20.32 -22.23
C ASN A 60 -4.91 19.27 -22.69
N CYS A 61 -5.42 18.43 -21.78
CA CYS A 61 -6.43 17.41 -22.09
C CYS A 61 -7.86 17.97 -21.97
N ILE A 62 -8.08 18.90 -21.04
CA ILE A 62 -9.39 19.52 -20.80
C ILE A 62 -9.70 20.58 -21.89
N THR A 63 -8.67 21.27 -22.39
CA THR A 63 -8.83 22.28 -23.44
C THR A 63 -8.97 21.70 -24.85
N SER A 64 -8.46 20.48 -25.09
CA SER A 64 -8.51 19.85 -26.42
C SER A 64 -9.82 19.12 -26.71
N HIS A 65 -10.50 18.57 -25.69
CA HIS A 65 -11.61 17.64 -25.91
C HIS A 65 -13.03 18.22 -25.77
N SER A 66 -13.24 19.41 -25.19
CA SER A 66 -14.62 19.80 -24.81
C SER A 66 -15.06 21.26 -25.05
N PHE A 67 -14.23 22.16 -25.57
CA PHE A 67 -14.58 23.59 -25.49
C PHE A 67 -14.23 24.40 -26.75
N THR A 68 -15.01 24.17 -27.81
CA THR A 68 -15.20 25.14 -28.89
C THR A 68 -15.95 26.38 -28.33
N LYS A 69 -15.18 27.34 -27.79
CA LYS A 69 -15.62 28.68 -27.32
C LYS A 69 -16.64 28.70 -26.15
N PRO A 70 -16.25 28.36 -24.91
CA PRO A 70 -17.05 28.65 -23.74
C PRO A 70 -17.02 30.16 -23.44
N GLN A 71 -18.14 30.69 -22.93
CA GLN A 71 -18.21 32.07 -22.43
C GLN A 71 -17.13 32.32 -21.37
N HIS A 72 -16.55 33.52 -21.36
CA HIS A 72 -15.41 33.89 -20.50
C HIS A 72 -15.64 33.57 -19.01
N ALA A 73 -16.87 33.74 -18.52
CA ALA A 73 -17.27 33.42 -17.15
C ALA A 73 -17.17 31.92 -16.82
N VAL A 74 -17.63 31.04 -17.72
CA VAL A 74 -17.57 29.57 -17.55
C VAL A 74 -16.12 29.09 -17.53
N LYS A 75 -15.27 29.68 -18.38
CA LYS A 75 -13.82 29.38 -18.40
C LYS A 75 -13.15 29.72 -17.07
N LEU A 76 -13.47 30.88 -16.48
CA LEU A 76 -12.92 31.30 -15.18
C LEU A 76 -13.35 30.36 -14.04
N GLN A 77 -14.62 29.95 -14.00
CA GLN A 77 -15.12 28.99 -12.99
C GLN A 77 -14.53 27.59 -13.15
N LEU A 78 -14.33 27.12 -14.38
CA LEU A 78 -13.67 25.85 -14.65
C LEU A 78 -12.21 25.88 -14.19
N LEU A 79 -11.48 26.96 -14.47
CA LEU A 79 -10.09 27.14 -14.04
C LEU A 79 -9.96 27.21 -12.52
N SER A 80 -10.87 27.90 -11.82
CA SER A 80 -10.84 27.95 -10.36
C SER A 80 -11.13 26.60 -9.73
N THR A 81 -12.10 25.85 -10.27
CA THR A 81 -12.41 24.48 -9.85
C THR A 81 -11.23 23.54 -10.10
N LEU A 82 -10.61 23.63 -11.29
CA LEU A 82 -9.44 22.83 -11.65
C LEU A 82 -8.28 23.07 -10.68
N ARG A 83 -8.00 24.33 -10.34
CA ARG A 83 -6.97 24.68 -9.36
C ARG A 83 -7.26 24.06 -7.99
N ARG A 84 -8.51 24.10 -7.52
CA ARG A 84 -8.90 23.44 -6.26
C ARG A 84 -8.67 21.93 -6.31
N CYS A 85 -9.03 21.28 -7.42
CA CYS A 85 -8.75 19.86 -7.63
C CYS A 85 -7.25 19.56 -7.66
N GLN A 86 -6.43 20.43 -8.28
CA GLN A 86 -4.97 20.30 -8.29
C GLN A 86 -4.37 20.40 -6.89
N VAL A 87 -4.85 21.34 -6.06
CA VAL A 87 -4.40 21.47 -4.66
C VAL A 87 -4.76 20.22 -3.87
N LEU A 88 -5.99 19.73 -3.98
CA LEU A 88 -6.42 18.50 -3.31
C LEU A 88 -5.58 17.30 -3.78
N TRP A 89 -5.35 17.16 -5.08
CA TRP A 89 -4.52 16.10 -5.63
C TRP A 89 -3.09 16.13 -5.07
N ASN A 90 -2.48 17.32 -5.03
CA ASN A 90 -1.13 17.48 -4.46
C ASN A 90 -1.08 17.06 -2.98
N GLN A 91 -2.10 17.41 -2.19
CA GLN A 91 -2.20 17.01 -0.78
C GLN A 91 -2.33 15.50 -0.63
N MET A 92 -3.20 14.86 -1.42
CA MET A 92 -3.39 13.40 -1.41
C MET A 92 -2.11 12.67 -1.84
N ASN A 93 -1.47 13.14 -2.92
CA ASN A 93 -0.24 12.56 -3.42
C ASN A 93 0.89 12.66 -2.38
N HIS A 94 1.06 13.83 -1.77
CA HIS A 94 2.05 14.02 -0.70
C HIS A 94 1.81 13.08 0.48
N PHE A 95 0.55 12.95 0.93
CA PHE A 95 0.19 12.02 2.00
C PHE A 95 0.56 10.56 1.64
N ILE A 96 0.16 10.08 0.46
CA ILE A 96 0.42 8.71 0.03
C ILE A 96 1.92 8.44 -0.11
N THR A 97 2.67 9.37 -0.70
CA THR A 97 4.13 9.26 -0.82
C THR A 97 4.80 9.17 0.54
N ASN A 98 4.44 10.04 1.49
CA ASN A 98 5.02 10.00 2.85
C ASN A 98 4.64 8.71 3.59
N LEU A 99 3.40 8.24 3.44
CA LEU A 99 2.96 6.98 4.03
C LEU A 99 3.73 5.79 3.45
N GLN A 100 3.95 5.76 2.13
CA GLN A 100 4.77 4.71 1.51
C GLN A 100 6.21 4.72 2.04
N TYR A 101 6.82 5.89 2.19
CA TYR A 101 8.16 6.01 2.75
C TYR A 101 8.24 5.52 4.19
N TYR A 102 7.27 5.90 5.02
CA TYR A 102 7.17 5.39 6.39
C TYR A 102 7.08 3.86 6.41
N ILE A 103 6.16 3.28 5.65
CA ILE A 103 5.99 1.82 5.62
C ILE A 103 7.26 1.12 5.11
N MET A 104 7.88 1.63 4.06
CA MET A 104 9.06 0.99 3.46
C MET A 104 10.28 1.08 4.37
N PHE A 105 10.63 2.27 4.85
CA PHE A 105 11.89 2.50 5.55
C PHE A 105 11.77 2.35 7.07
N GLU A 106 10.71 2.88 7.70
CA GLU A 106 10.59 2.84 9.16
C GLU A 106 9.98 1.54 9.67
N VAL A 107 9.17 0.87 8.84
CA VAL A 107 8.49 -0.37 9.24
C VAL A 107 9.17 -1.60 8.67
N LEU A 108 9.23 -1.73 7.34
CA LEU A 108 9.73 -2.95 6.70
C LEU A 108 11.24 -3.11 6.88
N GLU A 109 12.04 -2.09 6.51
CA GLU A 109 13.50 -2.16 6.59
C GLU A 109 13.99 -2.37 8.03
N VAL A 110 13.47 -1.58 8.99
CA VAL A 110 13.83 -1.71 10.41
C VAL A 110 13.42 -3.07 10.97
N SER A 111 12.22 -3.56 10.65
CA SER A 111 11.78 -4.87 11.14
C SER A 111 12.63 -5.99 10.53
N TRP A 112 12.99 -5.88 9.25
CA TRP A 112 13.83 -6.85 8.56
C TRP A 112 15.25 -6.89 9.11
N SER A 113 15.86 -5.72 9.36
CA SER A 113 17.18 -5.62 9.99
C SER A 113 17.19 -6.31 11.35
N ASN A 114 16.19 -6.02 12.20
CA ASN A 114 16.05 -6.67 13.51
C ASN A 114 15.90 -8.19 13.39
N PHE A 115 15.03 -8.65 12.48
CA PHE A 115 14.82 -10.08 12.24
C PHE A 115 16.09 -10.77 11.75
N SER A 116 16.82 -10.14 10.82
CA SER A 116 18.07 -10.68 10.28
C SER A 116 19.10 -10.87 11.39
N ASN A 117 19.27 -9.88 12.27
CA ASN A 117 20.17 -9.97 13.42
C ASN A 117 19.76 -11.08 14.40
N GLU A 118 18.46 -11.22 14.68
CA GLU A 118 17.95 -12.26 15.58
C GLU A 118 18.10 -13.67 14.96
N MET A 119 17.90 -13.80 13.66
CA MET A 119 18.09 -15.04 12.91
C MET A 119 19.57 -15.47 12.87
N GLU A 120 20.52 -14.54 12.78
CA GLU A 120 21.96 -14.86 12.79
C GLU A 120 22.44 -15.47 14.11
N VAL A 121 21.81 -15.11 15.24
CA VAL A 121 22.19 -15.59 16.58
C VAL A 121 21.30 -16.72 17.10
N ALA A 122 20.26 -17.11 16.36
CA ALA A 122 19.34 -18.19 16.70
C ALA A 122 20.09 -19.54 16.77
N ARG A 123 19.83 -20.32 17.82
CA ARG A 123 20.55 -21.58 18.07
C ARG A 123 19.80 -22.81 17.60
N ASP A 124 18.48 -22.71 17.53
CA ASP A 124 17.59 -23.78 17.13
C ASP A 124 16.37 -23.24 16.34
N LEU A 125 15.49 -24.16 15.97
CA LEU A 125 14.29 -23.83 15.18
C LEU A 125 13.30 -22.97 15.99
N ASP A 126 13.22 -23.17 17.31
CA ASP A 126 12.28 -22.44 18.16
C ASP A 126 12.70 -20.96 18.28
N ASP A 127 14.00 -20.69 18.42
CA ASP A 127 14.57 -19.33 18.36
C ASP A 127 14.23 -18.63 17.03
N LEU A 128 14.37 -19.35 15.90
CA LEU A 128 14.05 -18.82 14.57
C LEU A 128 12.55 -18.51 14.42
N LEU A 129 11.68 -19.40 14.86
CA LEU A 129 10.22 -19.22 14.81
C LEU A 129 9.79 -18.03 15.68
N ALA A 130 10.37 -17.87 16.86
CA ALA A 130 10.09 -16.73 17.74
C ALA A 130 10.52 -15.39 17.12
N ALA A 131 11.71 -15.33 16.51
CA ALA A 131 12.19 -14.15 15.79
C ALA A 131 11.27 -13.81 14.61
N HIS A 132 10.80 -14.84 13.88
CA HIS A 132 9.92 -14.66 12.72
C HIS A 132 8.51 -14.18 13.11
N ASP A 133 7.95 -14.71 14.20
CA ASP A 133 6.67 -14.25 14.73
C ASP A 133 6.74 -12.78 15.17
N LYS A 134 7.84 -12.42 15.86
CA LYS A 134 8.12 -11.04 16.28
C LYS A 134 8.27 -10.09 15.09
N TYR A 135 8.96 -10.53 14.03
CA TYR A 135 9.10 -9.78 12.76
C TYR A 135 7.73 -9.45 12.17
N LEU A 136 6.89 -10.46 11.98
CA LEU A 136 5.55 -10.28 11.44
C LEU A 136 4.67 -9.44 12.36
N HIS A 137 4.83 -9.55 13.67
CA HIS A 137 4.03 -8.80 14.64
C HIS A 137 4.39 -7.31 14.57
N SER A 138 5.69 -7.01 14.52
CA SER A 138 6.20 -5.65 14.33
C SER A 138 5.63 -5.01 13.06
N ILE A 139 5.65 -5.72 11.92
CA ILE A 139 5.13 -5.18 10.66
C ILE A 139 3.63 -4.93 10.76
N VAL A 140 2.84 -5.88 11.26
CA VAL A 140 1.37 -5.73 11.34
C VAL A 140 0.99 -4.54 12.22
N GLU A 141 1.55 -4.43 13.42
CA GLU A 141 1.24 -3.34 14.34
C GLU A 141 1.66 -1.98 13.78
N LYS A 142 2.89 -1.86 13.26
CA LYS A 142 3.43 -0.59 12.77
C LYS A 142 2.89 -0.19 11.39
N SER A 143 2.39 -1.13 10.60
CA SER A 143 1.76 -0.85 9.30
C SER A 143 0.30 -0.38 9.40
N LEU A 144 -0.18 -0.01 10.60
CA LEU A 144 -1.58 0.36 10.85
C LEU A 144 -2.58 -0.78 10.57
N LEU A 145 -2.12 -2.03 10.67
CA LEU A 145 -2.97 -3.24 10.57
C LEU A 145 -3.21 -3.88 11.95
N GLY A 146 -2.65 -3.32 13.01
CA GLY A 146 -2.89 -3.74 14.38
C GLY A 146 -4.32 -3.47 14.87
N GLU A 147 -4.70 -4.08 15.99
CA GLU A 147 -6.04 -3.90 16.57
C GLU A 147 -6.31 -2.44 16.94
N ARG A 148 -5.28 -1.78 17.51
CA ARG A 148 -5.34 -0.37 17.93
C ARG A 148 -5.54 0.60 16.77
N SER A 149 -5.18 0.20 15.55
CA SER A 149 -5.29 1.02 14.35
C SER A 149 -6.50 0.67 13.48
N GLN A 150 -7.39 -0.23 13.92
CA GLN A 150 -8.59 -0.59 13.15
C GLN A 150 -9.46 0.62 12.79
N ALA A 151 -9.65 1.57 13.72
CA ALA A 151 -10.44 2.76 13.45
C ALA A 151 -9.81 3.63 12.34
N LEU A 152 -8.48 3.78 12.38
CA LEU A 152 -7.72 4.51 11.36
C LEU A 152 -7.76 3.79 10.02
N TYR A 153 -7.56 2.46 10.01
CA TYR A 153 -7.64 1.65 8.80
C TYR A 153 -9.03 1.74 8.14
N LYS A 154 -10.11 1.68 8.94
CA LYS A 154 -11.48 1.88 8.45
C LYS A 154 -11.66 3.27 7.86
N SER A 155 -11.19 4.31 8.54
CA SER A 155 -11.27 5.69 8.04
C SER A 155 -10.50 5.90 6.73
N LEU A 156 -9.39 5.19 6.52
CA LEU A 156 -8.54 5.36 5.34
C LEU A 156 -9.01 4.54 4.14
N PHE A 157 -9.60 3.35 4.35
CA PHE A 157 -9.83 2.38 3.28
C PHE A 157 -11.25 1.81 3.18
N VAL A 158 -12.15 2.11 4.13
CA VAL A 158 -13.52 1.55 4.17
C VAL A 158 -14.60 2.62 3.95
N SER A 159 -14.28 3.91 4.07
CA SER A 159 -15.26 5.00 3.89
C SER A 159 -15.45 5.48 2.44
N VAL A 160 -15.35 4.60 1.44
CA VAL A 160 -15.78 4.88 0.05
C VAL A 160 -16.82 3.87 -0.37
#